data_AF-A0A3N9UZP3-F1
#
_entry.id   AF-A0A3N9UZP3-F1
#
_cell.length_a   1.000
_cell.length_b   1.000
_cell.length_c   1.000
_cell.angle_alpha   90.00
_cell.angle_beta   90.00
_cell.angle_gamma   90.00
#
_symmetry.space_group_name_H-M   'P 1'
#
loop_
_entity.id
_entity.type
_entity.pdbx_description
1 polymer ?
#
loop_
_entity_poly.entity_id
_entity_poly.type
_entity_poly.pdbx_seq_one_letter_code
_entity_poly.pdbx_strand_id
1 'polypeptide(L)'
;MNLNPAEETNLSRELVSSKARVYRFSVIIEKDKDGYFAFAPELQGCYSQGDTYEETLENIRDAIRLHVEDRLESGEEVPQPESVSMISLDVAV
;
A
#
# COMPACT_ATOMS: atom_id res chain seq x y z
N MET A 1 -20.45 -26.00 -26.58
CA MET A 1 -19.60 -26.92 -25.80
C MET A 1 -19.65 -26.41 -24.38
N ASN A 2 -20.14 -27.20 -23.43
CA ASN A 2 -20.20 -26.79 -22.04
C ASN A 2 -18.82 -27.01 -21.42
N LEU A 3 -18.33 -26.00 -20.70
CA LEU A 3 -17.09 -26.10 -19.96
C LEU A 3 -17.25 -27.21 -18.92
N ASN A 4 -16.19 -27.99 -18.70
CA ASN A 4 -16.21 -28.98 -17.64
C ASN A 4 -15.99 -28.30 -16.28
N PRO A 5 -16.38 -28.95 -15.16
CA PRO A 5 -16.27 -28.34 -13.84
C PRO A 5 -14.84 -27.89 -13.45
N ALA A 6 -13.79 -28.50 -14.00
CA ALA A 6 -12.40 -28.08 -13.75
C ALA A 6 -12.03 -26.82 -14.56
N GLU A 7 -12.51 -26.69 -15.79
CA GLU A 7 -12.39 -25.47 -16.60
C GLU A 7 -13.16 -24.30 -15.98
N GLU A 8 -14.36 -24.53 -15.46
CA GLU A 8 -15.14 -23.52 -14.73
C GLU A 8 -14.44 -23.09 -13.43
N THR A 9 -13.83 -24.04 -12.71
CA THR A 9 -13.06 -23.77 -11.48
C THR A 9 -11.78 -22.99 -11.76
N ASN A 10 -11.07 -23.31 -12.85
CA ASN A 10 -9.87 -22.58 -13.26
C ASN A 10 -10.22 -21.18 -13.77
N LEU A 11 -11.28 -21.04 -14.57
CA LEU A 11 -11.75 -19.74 -15.05
C LEU A 11 -12.24 -18.86 -13.89
N SER A 12 -12.90 -19.43 -12.88
CA SER A 12 -13.31 -18.68 -11.69
C SER A 12 -12.13 -18.34 -10.77
N ARG A 13 -11.08 -19.17 -10.67
CA ARG A 13 -9.82 -18.82 -10.02
C ARG A 13 -9.07 -17.71 -10.77
N GLU A 14 -9.03 -17.77 -12.09
CA GLU A 14 -8.45 -16.73 -12.95
C GLU A 14 -9.27 -15.43 -12.86
N LEU A 15 -10.60 -15.49 -12.82
CA LEU A 15 -11.47 -14.31 -12.63
C LEU A 15 -11.31 -13.67 -11.24
N VAL A 16 -11.13 -14.47 -10.19
CA VAL A 16 -10.81 -13.98 -8.84
C VAL A 16 -9.40 -13.37 -8.83
N SER A 17 -8.45 -13.96 -9.56
CA SER A 17 -7.11 -13.41 -9.77
C SER A 17 -7.10 -12.16 -10.65
N SER A 18 -8.10 -11.98 -11.53
CA SER A 18 -8.24 -10.83 -12.44
C SER A 18 -9.10 -9.71 -11.88
N LYS A 19 -9.66 -9.87 -10.67
CA LYS A 19 -10.22 -8.74 -9.91
C LYS A 19 -9.04 -7.92 -9.41
N ALA A 20 -9.01 -6.62 -9.75
CA ALA A 20 -7.98 -5.70 -9.27
C ALA A 20 -7.86 -5.83 -7.75
N ARG A 21 -6.69 -6.30 -7.28
CA ARG A 21 -6.41 -6.43 -5.85
C ARG A 21 -6.28 -5.02 -5.29
N VAL A 22 -7.21 -4.64 -4.41
CA VAL A 22 -7.18 -3.35 -3.73
C VAL A 22 -6.42 -3.55 -2.42
N TYR A 23 -5.30 -2.87 -2.27
CA TYR A 23 -4.50 -2.84 -1.05
C TYR A 23 -4.79 -1.57 -0.27
N ARG A 24 -4.74 -1.66 1.05
CA ARG A 24 -4.86 -0.51 1.96
C ARG A 24 -3.57 -0.40 2.75
N PHE A 25 -3.08 0.82 2.92
CA PHE A 25 -1.90 1.13 3.74
C PHE A 25 -2.19 2.36 4.60
N SER A 26 -1.56 2.41 5.76
CA SER A 26 -1.54 3.64 6.56
C SER A 26 -0.42 4.52 6.03
N VAL A 27 -0.67 5.83 5.97
CA VAL A 27 0.34 6.81 5.56
C VAL A 27 0.43 7.86 6.64
N ILE A 28 1.64 8.11 7.11
CA ILE A 28 1.97 9.20 8.02
C ILE A 28 2.57 10.31 7.16
N ILE A 29 2.03 11.53 7.28
CA ILE A 29 2.55 12.72 6.61
C ILE A 29 2.92 13.74 7.69
N GLU A 30 4.17 14.18 7.65
CA GLU A 30 4.73 15.14 8.59
C GLU A 30 5.09 16.43 7.85
N LYS A 31 4.81 17.57 8.47
CA LYS A 31 5.28 18.87 7.97
C LYS A 31 6.75 19.02 8.34
N ASP A 32 7.59 19.29 7.34
CA ASP A 32 8.99 19.66 7.54
C ASP A 32 9.19 21.17 7.24
N LYS A 33 10.40 21.69 7.45
CA LYS A 33 10.75 23.11 7.30
C LYS A 33 10.35 23.68 5.95
N ASP A 34 10.66 22.95 4.88
CA ASP A 34 10.51 23.44 3.50
C ASP A 34 9.50 22.60 2.69
N GLY A 35 8.70 21.74 3.33
CA GLY A 35 7.83 20.82 2.59
C GLY A 35 7.09 19.85 3.50
N TYR A 36 6.84 18.66 3.00
CA TYR A 36 6.25 17.56 3.74
C TYR A 36 7.01 16.28 3.43
N PHE A 37 7.04 15.39 4.41
CA PHE A 37 7.60 14.06 4.32
C PHE A 37 6.49 13.05 4.59
N ALA A 38 6.50 11.92 3.88
CA ALA A 38 5.52 10.87 4.06
C ALA A 38 6.14 9.48 4.03
N PHE A 39 5.53 8.56 4.77
CA PHE A 39 5.93 7.17 4.80
C PHE A 39 4.78 6.23 5.12
N ALA A 40 4.89 4.98 4.65
CA ALA A 40 3.95 3.90 4.95
C ALA A 40 4.62 2.90 5.91
N PRO A 41 4.22 2.85 7.20
CA PRO A 41 4.88 2.01 8.20
C PRO A 41 4.91 0.51 7.85
N GLU A 42 3.90 0.02 7.15
CA GLU A 42 3.78 -1.38 6.74
C GLU A 42 4.76 -1.74 5.62
N LEU A 43 5.25 -0.75 4.87
CA LEU A 43 6.18 -0.93 3.76
C LEU A 43 7.52 -0.29 4.11
N GLN A 44 8.34 -1.03 4.87
CA GLN A 44 9.67 -0.57 5.25
C GLN A 44 10.46 -0.12 4.02
N GLY A 45 10.98 1.11 4.04
CA GLY A 45 11.70 1.69 2.91
C GLY A 45 10.83 2.54 1.97
N CYS A 46 9.50 2.54 2.14
CA CYS A 46 8.59 3.34 1.32
C CYS A 46 8.42 4.74 1.92
N TYR A 47 9.22 5.66 1.41
CA TYR A 47 9.28 7.07 1.81
C TYR A 47 9.04 7.98 0.61
N SER A 48 8.52 9.17 0.86
CA SER A 48 8.37 10.20 -0.16
C SER A 48 8.35 11.61 0.45
N GLN A 49 8.43 12.63 -0.38
CA GLN A 49 8.41 14.04 0.01
C GLN A 49 7.83 14.92 -1.09
N GLY A 50 7.48 16.15 -0.75
CA GLY A 50 6.99 17.17 -1.69
C GLY A 50 6.91 18.55 -1.03
N ASP A 51 6.77 19.58 -1.83
CA ASP A 51 6.68 20.96 -1.36
C ASP A 51 5.30 21.22 -0.71
N THR A 52 4.27 20.52 -1.21
CA THR A 52 2.88 20.60 -0.72
C THR A 52 2.39 19.29 -0.14
N TYR A 53 1.32 19.36 0.66
CA TYR A 53 0.70 18.18 1.26
C TYR A 53 0.13 17.27 0.17
N GLU A 54 -0.54 17.85 -0.83
CA GLU A 54 -1.15 17.16 -1.95
C GLU A 54 -0.11 16.45 -2.82
N GLU A 55 0.96 17.15 -3.17
CA GLU A 55 2.09 16.56 -3.92
C GLU A 55 2.70 15.40 -3.14
N THR A 56 2.93 15.56 -1.84
CA THR A 56 3.50 14.50 -1.01
C THR A 56 2.58 13.28 -0.94
N LEU A 57 1.26 13.49 -0.85
CA LEU A 57 0.26 12.43 -0.87
C LEU A 57 0.22 11.69 -2.22
N GLU A 58 0.38 12.40 -3.33
CA GLU A 58 0.50 11.80 -4.66
C GLU A 58 1.80 10.99 -4.80
N ASN A 59 2.92 11.57 -4.38
CA ASN A 59 4.23 10.94 -4.47
C ASN A 59 4.33 9.66 -3.62
N ILE A 60 3.79 9.67 -2.40
CA ILE A 60 3.78 8.45 -1.55
C ILE A 60 2.82 7.39 -2.10
N ARG A 61 1.70 7.78 -2.73
CA ARG A 61 0.80 6.83 -3.41
C ARG A 61 1.52 6.10 -4.54
N ASP A 62 2.31 6.82 -5.34
CA ASP A 62 3.09 6.23 -6.41
C ASP A 62 4.21 5.34 -5.88
N ALA A 63 4.91 5.75 -4.83
CA ALA A 63 5.92 4.93 -4.18
C ALA A 63 5.34 3.61 -3.63
N ILE A 64 4.17 3.67 -2.98
CA ILE A 64 3.46 2.48 -2.49
C ILE A 64 3.09 1.56 -3.66
N ARG A 65 2.53 2.11 -4.74
CA ARG A 65 2.14 1.33 -5.92
C ARG A 65 3.34 0.59 -6.52
N LEU A 66 4.45 1.30 -6.76
CA LEU A 66 5.67 0.70 -7.30
C LEU A 66 6.23 -0.39 -6.37
N HIS A 67 6.21 -0.15 -5.05
CA HIS A 67 6.70 -1.13 -4.07
C HIS A 67 5.80 -2.39 -4.02
N VAL A 68 4.49 -2.23 -4.16
CA VAL A 68 3.55 -3.36 -4.24
C VAL A 68 3.75 -4.14 -5.53
N GLU A 69 3.92 -3.45 -6.67
CA GLU A 69 4.21 -4.09 -7.96
C GLU A 69 5.50 -4.93 -7.89
N ASP A 70 6.59 -4.38 -7.35
CA ASP A 70 7.87 -5.08 -7.19
C ASP A 70 7.76 -6.33 -6.29
N ARG A 71 7.04 -6.23 -5.16
CA ARG A 71 6.76 -7.39 -4.29
C ARG A 71 5.97 -8.47 -5.02
N LEU A 72 4.94 -8.09 -5.78
CA LEU A 72 4.14 -9.04 -6.52
C LEU A 72 4.94 -9.74 -7.62
N GLU A 73 5.81 -9.01 -8.33
CA GLU A 73 6.73 -9.57 -9.33
C GLU A 73 7.76 -10.52 -8.71
N SER A 74 8.23 -10.20 -7.52
CA SER A 74 9.18 -11.02 -6.75
C SER A 74 8.52 -12.20 -6.01
N GLY A 75 7.19 -12.31 -6.05
CA GLY A 75 6.44 -13.34 -5.31
C GLY A 75 6.47 -13.15 -3.78
N GLU A 76 6.80 -11.95 -3.31
CA GLU A 76 6.78 -11.59 -1.90
C GLU A 76 5.38 -11.29 -1.40
N GLU A 77 5.17 -11.44 -0.09
CA GLU A 77 3.93 -11.01 0.54
C GLU A 77 3.83 -9.47 0.56
N VAL A 78 2.62 -8.98 0.31
CA VAL A 78 2.27 -7.57 0.47
C VAL A 78 1.61 -7.41 1.85
N PRO A 79 2.31 -6.84 2.84
CA PRO A 79 1.77 -6.72 4.20
C PRO A 79 0.54 -5.82 4.19
N GLN A 80 -0.44 -6.12 5.05
CA GLN A 80 -1.66 -5.31 5.19
C GLN A 80 -1.80 -4.83 6.64
N PRO A 81 -2.36 -3.63 6.87
CA PRO A 81 -2.62 -3.14 8.21
C PRO A 81 -3.67 -4.00 8.90
N GLU A 82 -3.32 -4.64 10.02
CA GLU A 82 -4.27 -5.40 10.84
C GLU A 82 -5.12 -4.48 11.72
N SER A 83 -4.50 -3.48 12.37
CA SER A 83 -5.13 -2.43 13.17
C SER A 83 -4.08 -1.38 13.54
N VAL A 84 -4.26 -0.13 13.11
CA VAL A 84 -3.30 0.96 13.39
C VAL A 84 -3.95 1.97 14.33
N SER A 85 -3.24 2.33 15.40
CA SER A 85 -3.61 3.39 16.34
C SER A 85 -2.47 4.40 16.44
N MET A 86 -2.76 5.67 16.18
CA MET A 86 -1.82 6.77 16.38
C MET A 86 -2.21 7.48 17.68
N ILE A 87 -1.30 7.49 18.66
CA ILE A 87 -1.50 8.12 19.96
C ILE A 87 -0.35 9.09 20.27
N SER A 88 -0.67 10.20 20.92
CA SER A 88 0.31 11.11 21.51
C SER A 88 0.23 11.01 23.03
N LEU A 89 1.37 10.95 23.71
CA LEU A 89 1.45 10.81 25.16
C LEU A 89 2.31 11.93 25.74
N ASP A 90 1.74 12.68 26.69
CA ASP A 90 2.48 13.68 27.46
C ASP A 90 3.31 12.96 28.54
N VAL A 91 4.60 13.30 28.65
CA VAL A 91 5.52 12.73 29.63
C VAL A 91 6.13 13.87 30.44
N ALA A 92 5.98 13.81 31.77
CA ALA A 92 6.65 14.71 32.70
C ALA A 92 8.01 14.14 33.13
N VAL A 93 9.02 15.02 33.27
CA VAL A 93 10.38 14.70 33.73
C VAL A 93 10.70 15.49 34.99
#